data_AF-Q01AF1-F1
#
_entry.id   AF-Q01AF1-F1
#
_cell.length_a   1.000
_cell.length_b   1.000
_cell.length_c   1.000
_cell.angle_alpha   90.00
_cell.angle_beta   90.00
_cell.angle_gamma   90.00
#
_symmetry.space_group_name_H-M   'P 1'
#
loop_
_entity.id
_entity.type
_entity.pdbx_description
1 polymer ?
#
loop_
_entity_poly.entity_id
_entity_poly.type
_entity_poly.pdbx_seq_one_letter_code
_entity_poly.pdbx_strand_id
1 'polypeptide(L)'
;MRAHGSTVPAFMSTAPASRSATDAGDARGFGASASSSNAMDKFSTATIASGVFDALAARILSARDENRAVDVPDDVLEALAWTWGESAVRKALETLQSGRVRRVTAARSGRAMYVVASGDGAQGEKRAYLCFPTHFCSCRSFFWECVNRGETVGCKHQLAARLASVLGAHRDATVDDALLGNMMMKYFEGDAAM
;
A
#
# COMPACT_ATOMS: atom_id res chain seq x y z
N MET A 1 -41.77 -10.02 57.00
CA MET A 1 -43.19 -9.59 56.95
C MET A 1 -43.48 -9.04 55.54
N ARG A 2 -44.56 -9.52 54.91
CA ARG A 2 -45.20 -9.00 53.67
C ARG A 2 -45.69 -7.53 53.93
N ALA A 3 -46.06 -6.63 53.00
CA ALA A 3 -46.45 -6.67 51.59
C ALA A 3 -46.61 -5.23 50.99
N HIS A 4 -46.57 -5.16 49.65
CA HIS A 4 -47.37 -4.35 48.70
C HIS A 4 -47.42 -2.80 48.62
N GLY A 5 -47.36 -2.31 47.37
CA GLY A 5 -47.97 -1.07 46.86
C GLY A 5 -47.04 -0.29 45.91
N SER A 6 -46.88 -0.64 44.62
CA SER A 6 -47.68 -0.21 43.45
C SER A 6 -47.90 1.31 43.34
N THR A 7 -47.27 1.94 42.34
CA THR A 7 -47.92 2.94 41.45
C THR A 7 -47.02 3.23 40.24
N VAL A 8 -47.62 3.17 39.05
CA VAL A 8 -47.08 3.63 37.76
C VAL A 8 -47.84 4.92 37.39
N PRO A 9 -47.23 5.84 36.62
CA PRO A 9 -47.78 6.17 35.29
C PRO A 9 -46.65 6.29 34.23
N ALA A 10 -46.77 5.74 33.01
CA ALA A 10 -47.56 6.17 31.83
C ALA A 10 -47.18 7.61 31.38
N PHE A 11 -46.28 7.77 30.41
CA PHE A 11 -46.45 7.81 28.93
C PHE A 11 -46.87 9.19 28.39
N MET A 12 -46.06 9.74 27.46
CA MET A 12 -46.37 10.66 26.33
C MET A 12 -45.07 11.41 25.96
N SER A 13 -44.30 11.00 24.96
CA SER A 13 -44.47 11.23 23.52
C SER A 13 -44.43 12.71 23.11
N THR A 14 -43.28 13.16 22.58
CA THR A 14 -43.22 14.21 21.55
C THR A 14 -42.08 13.91 20.57
N ALA A 15 -42.43 14.05 19.29
CA ALA A 15 -41.71 13.70 18.07
C ALA A 15 -40.50 14.64 17.76
N PRO A 16 -39.78 14.44 16.64
CA PRO A 16 -38.46 15.03 16.40
C PRO A 16 -38.56 16.48 15.92
N ALA A 17 -37.70 17.34 16.46
CA ALA A 17 -37.49 18.68 15.92
C ALA A 17 -36.41 18.64 14.84
N SER A 18 -36.86 18.78 13.59
CA SER A 18 -36.09 19.22 12.44
C SER A 18 -35.26 20.47 12.75
N ARG A 19 -33.97 20.45 12.40
CA ARG A 19 -33.21 21.67 12.06
C ARG A 19 -32.43 21.42 10.77
N SER A 20 -32.92 22.07 9.72
CA SER A 20 -32.27 22.26 8.43
C SER A 20 -31.17 23.31 8.52
N ALA A 21 -30.06 22.98 7.86
CA ALA A 21 -29.10 23.83 7.11
C ALA A 21 -28.65 25.17 7.71
N THR A 22 -27.33 25.33 7.91
CA THR A 22 -26.44 25.94 6.91
C THR A 22 -24.97 25.87 7.37
N ASP A 23 -24.09 25.66 6.39
CA ASP A 23 -22.72 26.17 6.31
C ASP A 23 -21.57 25.44 7.03
N ALA A 24 -20.84 24.62 6.26
CA ALA A 24 -19.39 24.73 6.09
C ALA A 24 -19.00 23.83 4.91
N GLY A 25 -18.82 24.43 3.73
CA GLY A 25 -18.38 23.73 2.52
C GLY A 25 -16.96 23.21 2.67
N ASP A 26 -16.82 21.90 2.82
CA ASP A 26 -15.54 21.20 2.78
C ASP A 26 -15.00 21.14 1.35
N ALA A 27 -13.93 21.93 1.15
CA ALA A 27 -12.76 21.67 0.32
C ALA A 27 -12.95 20.79 -0.92
N ARG A 28 -13.51 21.37 -1.98
CA ARG A 28 -13.14 20.99 -3.35
C ARG A 28 -11.93 21.83 -3.75
N GLY A 29 -10.80 21.18 -4.03
CA GLY A 29 -9.67 21.92 -4.62
C GLY A 29 -8.29 21.27 -4.56
N PHE A 30 -8.15 19.96 -4.77
CA PHE A 30 -6.88 19.44 -5.28
C PHE A 30 -7.02 19.17 -6.78
N GLY A 31 -7.00 20.27 -7.53
CA GLY A 31 -6.63 20.23 -8.94
C GLY A 31 -5.13 19.95 -9.03
N ALA A 32 -4.76 18.68 -8.99
CA ALA A 32 -3.50 18.27 -9.58
C ALA A 32 -3.75 18.18 -11.09
N SER A 33 -3.12 19.10 -11.81
CA SER A 33 -3.06 19.18 -13.27
C SER A 33 -2.99 17.79 -13.91
N ALA A 34 -4.00 17.45 -14.69
CA ALA A 34 -3.91 16.38 -15.66
C ALA A 34 -2.90 16.81 -16.74
N SER A 35 -1.63 16.46 -16.56
CA SER A 35 -0.69 16.44 -17.67
C SER A 35 -1.05 15.23 -18.53
N SER A 36 -1.68 15.51 -19.66
CA SER A 36 -1.87 14.56 -20.76
C SER A 36 -0.50 14.09 -21.23
N SER A 37 0.04 13.04 -20.61
CA SER A 37 1.31 12.41 -21.01
C SER A 37 1.05 11.45 -22.16
N ASN A 38 1.80 11.62 -23.25
CA ASN A 38 1.70 10.76 -24.43
C ASN A 38 2.14 9.33 -24.07
N ALA A 39 1.63 8.33 -24.78
CA ALA A 39 2.01 6.93 -24.57
C ALA A 39 3.54 6.68 -24.66
N MET A 40 4.26 7.52 -25.43
CA MET A 40 5.73 7.48 -25.51
C MET A 40 6.43 7.95 -24.22
N ASP A 41 5.86 8.91 -23.50
CA ASP A 41 6.41 9.38 -22.22
C ASP A 41 6.31 8.26 -21.16
N LYS A 42 5.22 7.47 -21.19
CA LYS A 42 4.96 6.39 -20.22
C LYS A 42 5.91 5.20 -20.38
N PHE A 43 6.24 4.82 -21.62
CA PHE A 43 7.23 3.78 -21.90
C PHE A 43 8.63 4.19 -21.40
N SER A 44 8.96 5.48 -21.52
CA SER A 44 10.17 6.06 -20.96
C SER A 44 10.18 5.99 -19.43
N THR A 45 9.09 6.37 -18.76
CA THR A 45 9.00 6.38 -17.29
C THR A 45 9.18 4.99 -16.66
N ALA A 46 8.59 3.93 -17.23
CA ALA A 46 8.77 2.57 -16.72
C ALA A 46 10.21 2.06 -16.90
N THR A 47 10.88 2.45 -17.99
CA THR A 47 12.28 2.11 -18.25
C THR A 47 13.22 2.84 -17.29
N ILE A 48 12.99 4.14 -17.06
CA ILE A 48 13.69 4.94 -16.05
C ILE A 48 13.50 4.31 -14.67
N ALA A 49 12.26 3.99 -14.33
CA ALA A 49 11.94 3.31 -13.09
C ALA A 49 12.64 1.95 -12.96
N SER A 50 12.88 1.20 -14.03
CA SER A 50 13.69 -0.01 -13.92
C SER A 50 15.15 0.32 -13.61
N GLY A 51 15.75 1.21 -14.41
CA GLY A 51 17.16 1.58 -14.32
C GLY A 51 17.54 2.18 -12.95
N VAL A 52 16.64 2.95 -12.33
CA VAL A 52 16.84 3.49 -10.97
C VAL A 52 17.07 2.37 -9.94
N PHE A 53 16.27 1.30 -10.00
CA PHE A 53 16.44 0.19 -9.05
C PHE A 53 17.63 -0.71 -9.39
N ASP A 54 17.97 -0.85 -10.67
CA ASP A 54 19.17 -1.60 -11.08
C ASP A 54 20.43 -0.87 -10.59
N ALA A 55 20.47 0.46 -10.73
CA ALA A 55 21.55 1.30 -10.20
C ALA A 55 21.61 1.23 -8.67
N LEU A 56 20.46 1.30 -7.98
CA LEU A 56 20.40 1.15 -6.53
C LEU A 56 20.91 -0.23 -6.07
N ALA A 57 20.50 -1.30 -6.75
CA ALA A 57 20.93 -2.66 -6.45
C ALA A 57 22.45 -2.83 -6.62
N ALA A 58 23.02 -2.31 -7.70
CA ALA A 58 24.46 -2.33 -7.91
C ALA A 58 25.22 -1.61 -6.77
N ARG A 59 24.72 -0.44 -6.34
CA ARG A 59 25.31 0.31 -5.21
C ARG A 59 25.25 -0.47 -3.89
N ILE A 60 24.14 -1.14 -3.62
CA ILE A 60 23.98 -1.96 -2.40
C ILE A 60 24.93 -3.14 -2.41
N LEU A 61 25.12 -3.81 -3.55
CA LEU A 61 26.08 -4.89 -3.67
C LEU A 61 27.51 -4.39 -3.36
N SER A 62 27.94 -3.29 -3.98
CA SER A 62 29.25 -2.70 -3.71
C SER A 62 29.42 -2.29 -2.25
N ALA A 63 28.39 -1.69 -1.64
CA ALA A 63 28.46 -1.27 -0.24
C ALA A 63 28.48 -2.45 0.73
N ARG A 64 27.84 -3.58 0.40
CA ARG A 64 27.89 -4.83 1.18
C ARG A 64 29.29 -5.45 1.13
N ASP A 65 29.93 -5.47 -0.02
CA ASP A 65 31.31 -5.95 -0.17
C ASP A 65 32.28 -5.13 0.70
N GLU A 66 31.99 -3.84 0.87
CA GLU A 66 32.75 -2.89 1.68
C GLU A 66 32.26 -2.81 3.15
N ASN A 67 31.28 -3.64 3.55
CA ASN A 67 30.65 -3.66 4.88
C ASN A 67 30.19 -2.28 5.39
N ARG A 68 29.68 -1.43 4.49
CA ARG A 68 29.16 -0.10 4.80
C ARG A 68 27.64 -0.16 5.03
N ALA A 69 27.14 0.67 5.95
CA ALA A 69 25.70 0.92 6.04
C ALA A 69 25.16 1.46 4.71
N VAL A 70 23.96 1.01 4.32
CA VAL A 70 23.36 1.40 3.05
C VAL A 70 22.06 2.13 3.28
N ASP A 71 22.06 3.41 2.92
CA ASP A 71 20.87 4.25 2.83
C ASP A 71 20.47 4.43 1.35
N VAL A 72 19.21 4.82 1.13
CA VAL A 72 18.75 5.23 -0.21
C VAL A 72 19.28 6.64 -0.47
N PRO A 73 20.16 6.83 -1.48
CA PRO A 73 20.77 8.14 -1.72
C PRO A 73 19.77 9.14 -2.31
N ASP A 74 20.03 10.43 -2.10
CA ASP A 74 19.11 11.52 -2.46
C ASP A 74 18.77 11.56 -3.96
N ASP A 75 19.73 11.27 -4.84
CA ASP A 75 19.54 11.18 -6.29
C ASP A 75 18.53 10.09 -6.67
N VAL A 76 18.57 8.95 -5.98
CA VAL A 76 17.57 7.88 -6.13
C VAL A 76 16.21 8.34 -5.59
N LEU A 77 16.17 9.04 -4.45
CA LEU A 77 14.92 9.58 -3.88
C LEU A 77 14.25 10.59 -4.82
N GLU A 78 15.02 11.47 -5.44
CA GLU A 78 14.55 12.43 -6.44
C GLU A 78 14.00 11.72 -7.68
N ALA A 79 14.71 10.73 -8.22
CA ALA A 79 14.26 9.95 -9.37
C ALA A 79 12.97 9.15 -9.06
N LEU A 80 12.86 8.61 -7.84
CA LEU A 80 11.64 7.94 -7.37
C LEU A 80 10.49 8.93 -7.19
N ALA A 81 10.77 10.14 -6.68
CA ALA A 81 9.75 11.18 -6.51
C ALA A 81 9.23 11.68 -7.87
N TRP A 82 10.09 11.77 -8.89
CA TRP A 82 9.68 12.09 -10.25
C TRP A 82 8.79 11.02 -10.88
N THR A 83 9.04 9.73 -10.59
CA THR A 83 8.32 8.60 -11.19
C THR A 83 7.03 8.20 -10.45
N TRP A 84 7.01 8.27 -9.11
CA TRP A 84 5.86 7.89 -8.27
C TRP A 84 5.16 9.05 -7.57
N GLY A 85 5.78 10.24 -7.51
CA GLY A 85 5.36 11.36 -6.69
C GLY A 85 5.89 11.27 -5.25
N GLU A 86 6.28 12.42 -4.68
CA GLU A 86 6.85 12.53 -3.33
C GLU A 86 6.00 11.85 -2.25
N SER A 87 4.67 12.01 -2.33
CA SER A 87 3.76 11.46 -1.32
C SER A 87 3.76 9.93 -1.31
N ALA A 88 3.93 9.29 -2.47
CA ALA A 88 4.00 7.84 -2.60
C ALA A 88 5.34 7.31 -2.10
N VAL A 89 6.45 8.00 -2.46
CA VAL A 89 7.80 7.69 -1.98
C VAL A 89 7.86 7.74 -0.46
N ARG A 90 7.42 8.85 0.15
CA ARG A 90 7.40 9.00 1.61
C ARG A 90 6.63 7.87 2.30
N LYS A 91 5.41 7.57 1.84
CA LYS A 91 4.59 6.48 2.43
C LYS A 91 5.21 5.09 2.23
N ALA A 92 5.92 4.87 1.13
CA ALA A 92 6.63 3.63 0.88
C ALA A 92 7.81 3.45 1.85
N LEU A 93 8.61 4.52 2.04
CA LEU A 93 9.71 4.54 3.02
C LEU A 93 9.20 4.36 4.45
N GLU A 94 8.13 5.04 4.85
CA GLU A 94 7.49 4.85 6.17
C GLU A 94 7.06 3.39 6.38
N THR A 95 6.52 2.76 5.33
CA THR A 95 6.10 1.34 5.37
C THR A 95 7.30 0.41 5.54
N LEU A 96 8.41 0.71 4.86
CA LEU A 96 9.66 -0.03 4.98
C LEU A 96 10.26 0.10 6.38
N GLN A 97 10.44 1.33 6.86
CA GLN A 97 11.01 1.66 8.16
C GLN A 97 10.19 1.09 9.32
N SER A 98 8.86 1.00 9.16
CA SER A 98 7.97 0.38 10.14
C SER A 98 8.08 -1.16 10.19
N GLY A 99 8.90 -1.79 9.34
CA GLY A 99 9.02 -3.24 9.24
C GLY A 99 7.75 -3.95 8.77
N ARG A 100 6.93 -3.27 7.96
CA ARG A 100 5.61 -3.75 7.49
C ARG A 100 5.67 -4.52 6.17
N VAL A 101 6.87 -4.86 5.70
CA VAL A 101 7.10 -5.64 4.48
C VAL A 101 7.61 -7.03 4.84
N ARG A 102 6.91 -8.06 4.37
CA ARG A 102 7.30 -9.47 4.53
C ARG A 102 7.44 -10.13 3.17
N ARG A 103 8.56 -10.81 2.93
CA ARG A 103 8.78 -11.67 1.78
C ARG A 103 8.45 -13.11 2.16
N VAL A 104 7.65 -13.77 1.34
CA VAL A 104 7.29 -15.18 1.52
C VAL A 104 7.80 -15.94 0.30
N THR A 105 8.68 -16.90 0.52
CA THR A 105 9.36 -17.66 -0.54
C THR A 105 8.94 -19.14 -0.47
N ALA A 106 8.59 -19.72 -1.60
CA ALA A 106 8.33 -21.14 -1.74
C ALA A 106 9.64 -21.94 -1.68
N ALA A 107 9.66 -22.99 -0.86
CA ALA A 107 10.85 -23.76 -0.56
C ALA A 107 11.44 -24.47 -1.79
N ARG A 108 10.62 -25.03 -2.69
CA ARG A 108 11.13 -25.79 -3.84
C ARG A 108 11.25 -24.96 -5.09
N SER A 109 10.24 -24.15 -5.43
CA SER A 109 10.30 -23.35 -6.66
C SER A 109 11.12 -22.06 -6.53
N GLY A 110 11.41 -21.61 -5.30
CA GLY A 110 12.04 -20.30 -5.07
C GLY A 110 11.15 -19.10 -5.44
N ARG A 111 9.92 -19.32 -5.90
CA ARG A 111 8.95 -18.25 -6.19
C ARG A 111 8.67 -17.48 -4.91
N ALA A 112 8.60 -16.15 -5.01
CA ALA A 112 8.36 -15.30 -3.87
C ALA A 112 7.25 -14.29 -4.14
N MET A 113 6.52 -13.94 -3.08
CA MET A 113 5.61 -12.81 -3.07
C MET A 113 5.89 -11.93 -1.85
N TYR A 114 5.41 -10.70 -1.90
CA TYR A 114 5.50 -9.77 -0.81
C TYR A 114 4.13 -9.56 -0.18
N VAL A 115 4.09 -9.49 1.15
CA VAL A 115 2.92 -9.10 1.92
C VAL A 115 3.25 -7.76 2.58
N VAL A 116 2.52 -6.73 2.20
CA VAL A 116 2.75 -5.35 2.64
C VAL A 116 1.56 -4.86 3.45
N ALA A 117 1.77 -4.57 4.73
CA ALA A 117 0.71 -4.08 5.60
C ALA A 117 0.50 -2.56 5.47
N SER A 118 -0.73 -2.12 5.24
CA SER A 118 -1.09 -0.70 5.33
C SER A 118 -1.19 -0.26 6.78
N GLY A 119 -0.67 0.93 7.07
CA GLY A 119 -0.85 1.61 8.37
C GLY A 119 -2.16 2.39 8.45
N ASP A 120 -2.87 2.54 7.33
CA ASP A 120 -3.98 3.50 7.17
C ASP A 120 -5.37 2.89 7.50
N GLY A 121 -5.44 1.82 8.27
CA GLY A 121 -6.71 1.16 8.60
C GLY A 121 -7.53 1.98 9.60
N ALA A 122 -8.67 2.52 9.16
CA ALA A 122 -9.58 3.35 9.99
C ALA A 122 -10.20 2.62 11.20
N GLN A 123 -10.03 1.30 11.33
CA GLN A 123 -10.63 0.49 12.38
C GLN A 123 -9.70 -0.64 12.85
N GLY A 124 -8.44 -0.35 13.20
CA GLY A 124 -7.56 -1.29 13.93
C GLY A 124 -7.16 -2.60 13.21
N GLU A 125 -7.80 -2.95 12.10
CA GLU A 125 -7.50 -4.12 11.30
C GLU A 125 -6.43 -3.76 10.26
N LYS A 126 -5.22 -4.29 10.48
CA LYS A 126 -4.09 -4.10 9.58
C LYS A 126 -4.35 -4.84 8.27
N ARG A 127 -4.94 -4.16 7.28
CA ARG A 127 -5.06 -4.69 5.92
C ARG A 127 -3.67 -4.97 5.35
N ALA A 128 -3.47 -6.20 4.88
CA ALA A 128 -2.26 -6.62 4.20
C ALA A 128 -2.54 -6.85 2.72
N TYR A 129 -1.65 -6.36 1.86
CA TYR A 129 -1.76 -6.51 0.42
C TYR A 129 -0.73 -7.50 -0.10
N LEU A 130 -1.17 -8.34 -1.04
CA LEU A 130 -0.29 -9.20 -1.81
C LEU A 130 0.35 -8.37 -2.92
N CYS A 131 1.67 -8.43 -3.01
CA CYS A 131 2.47 -7.64 -3.94
C CYS A 131 3.49 -8.51 -4.69
N PHE A 132 3.54 -8.33 -6.00
CA PHE A 132 4.67 -8.67 -6.86
C PHE A 132 5.34 -7.35 -7.27
N PRO A 133 6.58 -7.06 -6.82
CA PRO A 133 7.17 -5.71 -6.84
C PRO A 133 7.14 -4.97 -8.19
N THR A 134 7.12 -5.69 -9.30
CA THR A 134 7.18 -5.17 -10.66
C THR A 134 5.90 -5.38 -11.46
N HIS A 135 4.92 -6.12 -10.94
CA HIS A 135 3.85 -6.65 -11.77
C HIS A 135 2.45 -6.43 -11.21
N PHE A 136 2.28 -6.49 -9.89
CA PHE A 136 0.94 -6.55 -9.31
C PHE A 136 0.91 -6.13 -7.85
N CYS A 137 -0.19 -5.51 -7.45
CA CYS A 137 -0.56 -5.36 -6.06
C CYS A 137 -2.07 -5.51 -5.90
N SER A 138 -2.52 -6.20 -4.85
CA SER A 138 -3.95 -6.36 -4.56
C SER A 138 -4.62 -5.11 -3.99
N CYS A 139 -3.91 -3.98 -3.88
CA CYS A 139 -4.51 -2.75 -3.35
C CYS A 139 -5.39 -2.04 -4.38
N ARG A 140 -6.42 -1.33 -3.90
CA ARG A 140 -7.35 -0.57 -4.77
C ARG A 140 -6.64 0.49 -5.60
N SER A 141 -5.63 1.17 -5.05
CA SER A 141 -4.88 2.21 -5.77
C SER A 141 -4.15 1.66 -7.00
N PHE A 142 -3.59 0.44 -6.93
CA PHE A 142 -2.95 -0.16 -8.09
C PHE A 142 -3.93 -0.36 -9.25
N PHE A 143 -5.10 -0.94 -8.96
CA PHE A 143 -6.11 -1.16 -9.98
C PHE A 143 -6.59 0.16 -10.60
N TRP A 144 -6.82 1.18 -9.79
CA TRP A 144 -7.34 2.45 -10.29
C TRP A 144 -6.28 3.32 -10.99
N GLU A 145 -5.15 3.55 -10.35
CA GLU A 145 -4.13 4.49 -10.81
C GLU A 145 -3.22 3.87 -11.88
N CYS A 146 -2.82 2.60 -11.71
CA CYS A 146 -1.87 1.94 -12.61
C CYS A 146 -2.57 1.20 -13.75
N VAL A 147 -3.61 0.42 -13.46
CA VAL A 147 -4.28 -0.41 -14.48
C VAL A 147 -5.32 0.40 -15.27
N ASN A 148 -6.26 1.06 -14.58
CA ASN A 148 -7.36 1.74 -15.25
C ASN A 148 -6.95 3.08 -15.88
N ARG A 149 -6.21 3.92 -15.14
CA ARG A 149 -5.78 5.25 -15.62
C ARG A 149 -4.41 5.25 -16.28
N GLY A 150 -3.54 4.30 -15.93
CA GLY A 150 -2.16 4.26 -16.42
C GLY A 150 -1.40 5.55 -16.12
N GLU A 151 -1.64 6.15 -14.96
CA GLU A 151 -1.05 7.44 -14.55
C GLU A 151 0.25 7.24 -13.75
N THR A 152 0.38 6.11 -13.07
CA THR A 152 1.55 5.80 -12.26
C THR A 152 2.13 4.45 -12.66
N VAL A 153 3.46 4.32 -12.58
CA VAL A 153 4.18 3.07 -12.87
C VAL A 153 3.93 1.96 -11.84
N GLY A 154 3.38 2.31 -10.67
CA GLY A 154 3.03 1.36 -9.62
C GLY A 154 2.42 2.07 -8.41
N CYS A 155 1.84 1.30 -7.49
CA CYS A 155 1.36 1.84 -6.23
C CYS A 155 2.49 1.95 -5.19
N LYS A 156 2.24 2.67 -4.09
CA LYS A 156 3.19 2.79 -2.96
C LYS A 156 3.63 1.45 -2.37
N HIS A 157 2.77 0.42 -2.42
CA HIS A 157 3.10 -0.91 -1.88
C HIS A 157 4.07 -1.67 -2.78
N GLN A 158 3.95 -1.53 -4.10
CA GLN A 158 4.94 -2.06 -5.04
C GLN A 158 6.28 -1.37 -4.85
N LEU A 159 6.27 -0.03 -4.72
CA LEU A 159 7.48 0.74 -4.41
C LEU A 159 8.14 0.25 -3.12
N ALA A 160 7.38 0.10 -2.03
CA ALA A 160 7.91 -0.41 -0.76
C ALA A 160 8.47 -1.83 -0.89
N ALA A 161 7.76 -2.75 -1.57
CA ALA A 161 8.21 -4.12 -1.78
C ALA A 161 9.49 -4.18 -2.64
N ARG A 162 9.59 -3.31 -3.66
CA ARG A 162 10.77 -3.24 -4.54
C ARG A 162 11.98 -2.67 -3.82
N LEU A 163 11.80 -1.61 -3.02
CA LEU A 163 12.86 -1.09 -2.15
C LEU A 163 13.31 -2.15 -1.13
N ALA A 164 12.37 -2.86 -0.51
CA ALA A 164 12.67 -3.93 0.44
C ALA A 164 13.46 -5.07 -0.21
N SER A 165 13.10 -5.45 -1.44
CA SER A 165 13.82 -6.47 -2.23
C SER A 165 15.27 -6.12 -2.47
N VAL A 166 15.53 -4.85 -2.75
CA VAL A 166 16.85 -4.35 -3.14
C VAL A 166 17.71 -4.11 -1.90
N LEU A 167 17.15 -3.47 -0.87
CA LEU A 167 17.85 -3.18 0.40
C LEU A 167 18.00 -4.43 1.28
N GLY A 168 17.16 -5.45 1.10
CA GLY A 168 17.03 -6.57 2.04
C GLY A 168 16.25 -6.20 3.32
N ALA A 169 15.56 -5.05 3.32
CA ALA A 169 14.81 -4.52 4.46
C ALA A 169 13.39 -5.14 4.54
N HIS A 170 13.31 -6.46 4.63
CA HIS A 170 12.06 -7.21 4.75
C HIS A 170 12.19 -8.34 5.78
N ARG A 171 11.06 -8.81 6.31
CA ARG A 171 11.02 -10.08 7.06
C ARG A 171 10.90 -11.24 6.09
N ASP A 172 11.72 -12.26 6.23
CA ASP A 172 11.65 -13.46 5.39
C ASP A 172 10.83 -14.58 6.06
N ALA A 173 10.09 -15.32 5.24
CA ALA A 173 9.43 -16.56 5.61
C ALA A 173 9.51 -17.56 4.45
N THR A 174 9.87 -18.80 4.74
CA THR A 174 9.87 -19.89 3.75
C THR A 174 8.70 -20.82 4.02
N VAL A 175 7.97 -21.19 2.97
CA VAL A 175 6.77 -22.03 3.04
C VAL A 175 6.79 -23.10 1.95
N ASP A 176 5.95 -24.13 2.08
CA ASP A 176 5.71 -25.07 0.97
C ASP A 176 5.03 -24.37 -0.22
N ASP A 177 5.33 -24.84 -1.42
CA ASP A 177 4.79 -24.34 -2.69
C ASP A 177 3.25 -24.34 -2.73
N ALA A 178 2.61 -25.39 -2.20
CA ALA A 178 1.16 -25.47 -2.15
C ALA A 178 0.58 -24.45 -1.17
N LEU A 179 1.26 -24.22 -0.04
CA LEU A 179 0.86 -23.19 0.91
C LEU A 179 0.99 -21.79 0.29
N LEU A 180 2.08 -21.50 -0.42
CA LEU A 180 2.23 -20.22 -1.13
C LEU A 180 1.09 -20.01 -2.13
N GLY A 181 0.76 -21.02 -2.93
CA GLY A 181 -0.37 -20.97 -3.87
C GLY A 181 -1.71 -20.74 -3.16
N ASN A 182 -1.96 -21.42 -2.04
CA ASN A 182 -3.16 -21.24 -1.23
C ASN A 182 -3.24 -19.82 -0.64
N MET A 183 -2.11 -19.25 -0.20
CA MET A 183 -2.09 -17.87 0.26
C MET A 183 -2.49 -16.92 -0.86
N MET A 184 -1.98 -17.11 -2.08
CA MET A 184 -2.36 -16.31 -3.25
C MET A 184 -3.87 -16.40 -3.53
N MET A 185 -4.43 -17.61 -3.56
CA MET A 185 -5.86 -17.84 -3.78
C MET A 185 -6.75 -17.12 -2.75
N LYS A 186 -6.39 -17.19 -1.46
CA LYS A 186 -7.15 -16.54 -0.37
C LYS A 186 -7.25 -15.02 -0.53
N TYR A 187 -6.22 -14.36 -1.05
CA TYR A 187 -6.28 -12.92 -1.31
C TYR A 187 -7.24 -12.57 -2.46
N PHE A 188 -7.52 -13.49 -3.39
CA PHE A 188 -8.52 -13.29 -4.44
C PHE A 188 -9.95 -13.58 -3.96
N GLU A 189 -10.14 -14.58 -3.10
CA GLU A 189 -11.47 -14.94 -2.57
C GLU A 189 -12.04 -13.87 -1.62
N GLY A 190 -11.18 -13.16 -0.88
CA GLY A 190 -11.61 -12.09 0.03
C GLY A 190 -12.15 -10.82 -0.65
N ASP A 191 -11.85 -10.58 -1.94
CA ASP A 191 -12.31 -9.41 -2.70
C ASP A 191 -13.57 -9.69 -3.53
N ALA A 192 -13.96 -10.96 -3.71
CA ALA A 192 -15.17 -11.36 -4.44
C ALA A 192 -16.46 -11.31 -3.60
N ALA A 193 -16.35 -10.97 -2.31
CA ALA A 193 -17.46 -10.95 -1.34
C ALA A 193 -17.90 -9.54 -0.93
N MET A 194 -17.52 -8.49 -1.68
CA MET A 194 -18.03 -7.11 -1.51
C MET A 194 -18.77 -6.61 -2.73
#